data_AF-A0AAW8PZN4-F1
#
_entry.id   AF-A0AAW8PZN4-F1
#
_cell.length_a   1.000
_cell.length_b   1.000
_cell.length_c   1.000
_cell.angle_alpha   90.00
_cell.angle_beta   90.00
_cell.angle_gamma   90.00
#
_symmetry.space_group_name_H-M   'P 1'
#
loop_
_entity.id
_entity.type
_entity.pdbx_description
1 polymer ?
#
loop_
_entity_poly.entity_id
_entity_poly.type
_entity_poly.pdbx_seq_one_letter_code
_entity_poly.pdbx_strand_id
1 'polypeptide(L)'
;MNKIKQYHSTFTNFDKFQISGEAFGIHVGSKESALNRLRVKKDEMEILTGEARFKDLTKPILMELEVSYQKAVRLEEGERGGTWSALDVVRRIMEKADEGKDVGFDIEPDVLDLYFEEESLFMPEGSGSEYEGEDFNEMFSERMQNEFLTDWLKHNGVDAIIYHNEFEKGGDSMILIDEKQINIVNKIHLTPEFEPLPTTRPKMKI
;
A
#
# COMPACT_ATOMS: atom_id res chain seq x y z
N MET A 1 -20.77 -2.91 10.93
CA MET A 1 -19.43 -3.07 10.32
C MET A 1 -19.50 -4.17 9.30
N ASN A 2 -19.11 -3.88 8.07
CA ASN A 2 -19.04 -4.88 7.02
C ASN A 2 -17.88 -5.82 7.34
N LYS A 3 -18.10 -7.14 7.23
CA LYS A 3 -17.05 -8.15 7.34
C LYS A 3 -16.87 -8.75 5.96
N ILE A 4 -15.67 -8.67 5.43
CA ILE A 4 -15.32 -9.13 4.10
C ILE A 4 -14.12 -10.06 4.16
N LYS A 5 -14.14 -11.09 3.32
CA LYS A 5 -13.02 -12.03 3.22
C LYS A 5 -11.95 -11.43 2.31
N GLN A 6 -10.73 -11.34 2.83
CA GLN A 6 -9.55 -10.87 2.10
C GLN A 6 -8.37 -11.81 2.33
N TYR A 7 -7.28 -11.58 1.59
CA TYR A 7 -6.09 -12.40 1.60
C TYR A 7 -4.84 -11.52 1.68
N HIS A 8 -3.82 -12.04 2.36
CA HIS A 8 -2.47 -11.47 2.40
C HIS A 8 -1.45 -12.59 2.23
N SER A 9 -0.34 -12.30 1.56
CA SER A 9 0.74 -13.26 1.37
C SER A 9 2.03 -12.77 2.01
N THR A 10 2.74 -13.66 2.70
CA THR A 10 3.99 -13.32 3.37
C THR A 10 4.94 -14.52 3.38
N PHE A 11 6.22 -14.27 3.69
CA PHE A 11 7.20 -15.32 3.95
C PHE A 11 7.48 -15.49 5.45
N THR A 12 6.87 -14.66 6.30
CA THR A 12 7.05 -14.65 7.75
C THR A 12 5.79 -15.15 8.44
N ASN A 13 5.93 -16.10 9.36
CA ASN A 13 4.79 -16.56 10.16
C ASN A 13 4.58 -15.64 11.37
N PHE A 14 3.46 -14.91 11.39
CA PHE A 14 3.05 -14.05 12.50
C PHE A 14 1.57 -14.21 12.80
N ASP A 15 1.15 -14.01 14.05
CA ASP A 15 -0.25 -14.19 14.49
C ASP A 15 -1.07 -12.90 14.52
N LYS A 16 -0.42 -11.75 14.38
CA LYS A 16 -1.06 -10.43 14.36
C LYS A 16 -0.32 -9.52 13.40
N PHE A 17 -1.08 -8.71 12.66
CA PHE A 17 -0.50 -7.61 11.89
C PHE A 17 -0.02 -6.52 12.83
N GLN A 18 1.03 -5.82 12.38
CA GLN A 18 1.55 -4.63 13.03
C GLN A 18 1.79 -3.56 11.97
N ILE A 19 1.28 -2.35 12.19
CA ILE A 19 1.62 -1.19 11.37
C ILE A 19 2.90 -0.61 11.97
N SER A 20 4.01 -0.76 11.25
CA SER A 20 5.22 -0.02 11.58
C SER A 20 5.06 1.43 11.12
N GLY A 21 5.78 2.36 11.76
CA GLY A 21 5.83 3.74 11.28
C GLY A 21 6.34 3.86 9.84
N GLU A 22 7.11 2.88 9.35
CA GLU A 22 7.78 2.95 8.03
C GLU A 22 6.85 2.56 6.87
N ALA A 23 5.86 1.70 7.09
CA ALA A 23 4.95 1.25 6.04
C ALA A 23 3.55 1.84 6.22
N PHE A 24 2.99 2.44 5.17
CA PHE A 24 1.64 2.99 5.24
C PHE A 24 0.58 1.88 5.20
N GLY A 25 -0.02 1.59 6.35
CA GLY A 25 -1.14 0.66 6.48
C GLY A 25 -0.81 -0.79 6.11
N ILE A 26 -1.86 -1.60 6.02
CA ILE A 26 -1.76 -3.03 5.72
C ILE A 26 -2.50 -3.33 4.42
N HIS A 27 -1.75 -3.85 3.46
CA HIS A 27 -2.27 -4.24 2.16
C HIS A 27 -2.87 -5.64 2.18
N VAL A 28 -4.12 -5.72 1.74
CA VAL A 28 -4.87 -6.97 1.58
C VAL A 28 -5.65 -6.93 0.28
N GLY A 29 -5.98 -8.10 -0.27
CA GLY A 29 -6.78 -8.15 -1.49
C GLY A 29 -7.34 -9.53 -1.75
N SER A 30 -7.74 -9.77 -3.00
CA SER A 30 -8.24 -11.07 -3.38
C SER A 30 -7.17 -12.17 -3.24
N LYS A 31 -7.63 -13.43 -3.24
CA LYS A 31 -6.71 -14.56 -3.25
C LYS A 31 -5.74 -14.49 -4.43
N GLU A 32 -6.21 -14.03 -5.59
CA GLU A 32 -5.38 -13.91 -6.78
C GLU A 32 -4.30 -12.83 -6.60
N SER A 33 -4.64 -11.65 -6.09
CA SER A 33 -3.66 -10.57 -5.88
C SER A 33 -2.58 -10.98 -4.88
N ALA A 34 -2.98 -11.58 -3.75
CA ALA A 34 -2.05 -12.10 -2.75
C ALA A 34 -1.08 -13.15 -3.33
N LEU A 35 -1.57 -14.08 -4.15
CA LEU A 35 -0.71 -15.07 -4.80
C LEU A 35 0.23 -14.45 -5.84
N ASN A 36 -0.25 -13.45 -6.59
CA ASN A 36 0.57 -12.73 -7.57
C ASN A 36 1.66 -11.88 -6.90
N ARG A 37 1.42 -11.33 -5.70
CA ARG A 37 2.44 -10.59 -4.93
C ARG A 37 3.63 -11.48 -4.56
N LEU A 38 3.41 -12.75 -4.24
CA LEU A 38 4.51 -13.70 -4.02
C LEU A 38 5.41 -13.84 -5.26
N ARG A 39 4.82 -13.84 -6.48
CA ARG A 39 5.59 -13.87 -7.74
C ARG A 39 6.39 -12.59 -7.93
N VAL A 40 5.75 -11.43 -7.78
CA VAL A 40 6.45 -10.15 -7.91
C VAL A 40 7.62 -10.09 -6.94
N LYS A 41 7.41 -10.50 -5.68
CA LYS A 41 8.48 -10.48 -4.68
C LYS A 41 9.61 -11.46 -5.00
N LYS A 42 9.29 -12.60 -5.59
CA LYS A 42 10.28 -13.55 -6.11
C LYS A 42 11.14 -12.91 -7.20
N ASP A 43 10.51 -12.32 -8.20
CA ASP A 43 11.22 -11.68 -9.32
C ASP A 43 12.12 -10.53 -8.82
N GLU A 44 11.61 -9.66 -7.94
CA GLU A 44 12.38 -8.58 -7.32
C GLU A 44 13.66 -9.10 -6.63
N MET A 45 13.53 -10.19 -5.86
CA MET A 45 14.64 -10.77 -5.10
C MET A 45 15.67 -11.47 -6.01
N GLU A 46 15.22 -12.15 -7.06
CA GLU A 46 16.11 -12.76 -8.07
C GLU A 46 16.98 -11.71 -8.76
N ILE A 47 16.38 -10.56 -9.14
CA ILE A 47 17.10 -9.44 -9.77
C ILE A 47 18.13 -8.83 -8.80
N LEU A 48 17.73 -8.62 -7.53
CA LEU A 48 18.55 -7.87 -6.57
C LEU A 48 19.72 -8.68 -5.98
N THR A 49 19.57 -9.98 -5.79
CA THR A 49 20.48 -10.75 -4.93
C THR A 49 21.26 -11.86 -5.65
N GLY A 50 20.88 -12.18 -6.89
CA GLY A 50 21.26 -13.46 -7.51
C GLY A 50 20.65 -14.63 -6.72
N GLU A 51 20.50 -15.79 -7.34
CA GLU A 51 19.71 -16.95 -6.88
C GLU A 51 19.88 -17.40 -5.40
N ALA A 52 20.93 -16.96 -4.70
CA ALA A 52 21.35 -17.44 -3.39
C ALA A 52 20.42 -17.09 -2.22
N ARG A 53 19.74 -15.94 -2.19
CA ARG A 53 18.82 -15.59 -1.06
C ARG A 53 17.42 -16.17 -1.20
N PHE A 54 17.09 -16.76 -2.34
CA PHE A 54 15.76 -17.33 -2.57
C PHE A 54 15.52 -18.61 -1.75
N LYS A 55 16.59 -19.33 -1.39
CA LYS A 55 16.52 -20.57 -0.59
C LYS A 55 16.00 -20.36 0.84
N ASP A 56 16.04 -19.14 1.37
CA ASP A 56 15.49 -18.82 2.69
C ASP A 56 14.00 -18.46 2.65
N LEU A 57 13.42 -18.23 1.45
CA LEU A 57 12.00 -17.90 1.22
C LEU A 57 11.12 -19.15 1.00
N THR A 58 11.55 -20.31 1.48
CA THR A 58 11.07 -21.64 1.02
C THR A 58 9.64 -22.01 1.44
N LYS A 59 8.93 -21.18 2.21
CA LYS A 59 7.59 -21.51 2.71
C LYS A 59 6.69 -20.27 2.72
N PRO A 60 6.25 -19.77 1.55
CA PRO A 60 5.28 -18.70 1.51
C PRO A 60 3.99 -19.11 2.23
N ILE A 61 3.37 -18.14 2.88
CA ILE A 61 2.16 -18.29 3.66
C ILE A 61 1.09 -17.42 3.02
N LEU A 62 -0.02 -18.03 2.64
CA LEU A 62 -1.25 -17.31 2.30
C LEU A 62 -2.13 -17.25 3.55
N MET A 63 -2.42 -16.04 4.02
CA MET A 63 -3.31 -15.80 5.15
C MET A 63 -4.70 -15.48 4.64
N GLU A 64 -5.71 -16.21 5.13
CA GLU A 64 -7.11 -15.84 4.94
C GLU A 64 -7.53 -14.89 6.07
N LEU A 65 -8.11 -13.76 5.70
CA LEU A 65 -8.43 -12.66 6.60
C LEU A 65 -9.93 -12.39 6.61
N GLU A 66 -10.46 -12.09 7.78
CA GLU A 66 -11.72 -11.37 7.92
C GLU A 66 -11.38 -9.92 8.21
N VAL A 67 -11.79 -9.03 7.31
CA VAL A 67 -11.50 -7.60 7.36
C VAL A 67 -12.77 -6.82 7.64
N SER A 68 -12.69 -5.82 8.50
CA SER A 68 -13.79 -4.91 8.77
C SER A 68 -13.40 -3.44 8.72
N TYR A 69 -14.18 -2.66 8.00
CA TYR A 69 -14.05 -1.20 7.90
C TYR A 69 -15.45 -0.55 7.91
N GLN A 70 -15.49 0.75 8.17
CA GLN A 70 -16.73 1.53 8.22
C GLN A 70 -16.91 2.40 6.99
N LYS A 71 -15.86 3.09 6.55
CA LYS A 71 -15.89 4.05 5.45
C LYS A 71 -14.58 4.00 4.70
N ALA A 72 -14.67 3.78 3.39
CA ALA A 72 -13.50 3.73 2.53
C ALA A 72 -13.52 4.86 1.51
N VAL A 73 -12.35 5.43 1.25
CA VAL A 73 -12.11 6.22 0.04
C VAL A 73 -11.73 5.26 -1.10
N ARG A 74 -12.28 5.49 -2.30
CA ARG A 74 -11.95 4.68 -3.48
C ARG A 74 -11.03 5.45 -4.41
N LEU A 75 -9.83 4.94 -4.63
CA LEU A 75 -8.77 5.57 -5.43
C LEU A 75 -8.43 4.72 -6.65
N GLU A 76 -7.90 5.36 -7.68
CA GLU A 76 -7.26 4.67 -8.81
C GLU A 76 -5.86 4.17 -8.39
N GLU A 77 -5.37 3.08 -8.99
CA GLU A 77 -4.07 2.50 -8.62
C GLU A 77 -2.92 3.52 -8.75
N GLY A 78 -1.97 3.49 -7.80
CA GLY A 78 -0.75 4.29 -7.87
C GLY A 78 0.15 3.89 -9.04
N GLU A 79 0.88 4.86 -9.61
CA GLU A 79 1.74 4.66 -10.80
C GLU A 79 2.98 3.79 -10.55
N ARG A 80 3.37 3.58 -9.28
CA ARG A 80 4.63 2.92 -8.90
C ARG A 80 4.48 1.41 -8.64
N GLY A 81 3.88 0.69 -9.58
CA GLY A 81 3.90 -0.77 -9.62
C GLY A 81 3.46 -1.45 -8.33
N GLY A 82 2.28 -1.09 -7.82
CA GLY A 82 1.67 -1.68 -6.62
C GLY A 82 2.20 -1.15 -5.28
N THR A 83 3.15 -0.21 -5.26
CA THR A 83 3.60 0.46 -4.03
C THR A 83 2.73 1.68 -3.74
N TRP A 84 2.36 1.87 -2.47
CA TRP A 84 1.62 3.03 -1.99
C TRP A 84 2.38 3.68 -0.84
N SER A 85 2.93 4.87 -1.08
CA SER A 85 3.38 5.74 0.00
C SER A 85 2.23 6.61 0.52
N ALA A 86 2.38 7.21 1.70
CA ALA A 86 1.42 8.20 2.18
C ALA A 86 1.22 9.35 1.18
N LEU A 87 2.31 9.82 0.57
CA LEU A 87 2.25 10.86 -0.45
C LEU A 87 1.45 10.43 -1.69
N ASP A 88 1.62 9.19 -2.15
CA ASP A 88 0.84 8.67 -3.28
C ASP A 88 -0.67 8.67 -2.96
N VAL A 89 -1.05 8.34 -1.72
CA VAL A 89 -2.46 8.37 -1.29
C VAL A 89 -2.99 9.80 -1.27
N VAL A 90 -2.26 10.75 -0.67
CA VAL A 90 -2.68 12.15 -0.64
C VAL A 90 -2.83 12.67 -2.06
N ARG A 91 -1.82 12.47 -2.92
CA ARG A 91 -1.86 12.88 -4.33
C ARG A 91 -3.11 12.37 -5.04
N ARG A 92 -3.42 11.07 -4.89
CA ARG A 92 -4.61 10.47 -5.52
C ARG A 92 -5.92 11.02 -5.00
N ILE A 93 -6.00 11.38 -3.72
CA ILE A 93 -7.19 12.03 -3.14
C ILE A 93 -7.35 13.43 -3.74
N MET A 94 -6.26 14.20 -3.83
CA MET A 94 -6.30 15.56 -4.36
C MET A 94 -6.60 15.59 -5.86
N GLU A 95 -5.96 14.75 -6.67
CA GLU A 95 -6.25 14.58 -8.10
C GLU A 95 -7.75 14.25 -8.32
N LYS A 96 -8.28 13.31 -7.53
CA LYS A 96 -9.69 12.92 -7.61
C LYS A 96 -10.62 14.09 -7.25
N ALA A 97 -10.26 14.90 -6.25
CA ALA A 97 -11.03 16.07 -5.84
C ALA A 97 -10.99 17.20 -6.89
N ASP A 98 -9.83 17.48 -7.48
CA ASP A 98 -9.65 18.48 -8.55
C ASP A 98 -10.46 18.13 -9.81
N GLU A 99 -10.55 16.84 -10.14
CA GLU A 99 -11.44 16.33 -11.20
C GLU A 99 -12.94 16.46 -10.86
N GLY A 100 -13.29 16.98 -9.68
CA GLY A 100 -14.66 17.12 -9.20
C GLY A 100 -15.33 15.78 -8.86
N LYS A 101 -14.55 14.71 -8.64
CA LYS A 101 -15.07 13.39 -8.26
C LYS A 101 -15.21 13.30 -6.74
N ASP A 102 -16.23 12.58 -6.31
CA ASP A 102 -16.50 12.35 -4.88
C ASP A 102 -15.40 11.49 -4.23
N VAL A 103 -14.69 12.07 -3.27
CA VAL A 103 -13.68 11.41 -2.41
C VAL A 103 -14.30 10.78 -1.16
N GLY A 104 -15.60 10.99 -0.91
CA GLY A 104 -16.35 10.45 0.21
C GLY A 104 -16.25 11.27 1.51
N PHE A 105 -15.59 12.42 1.49
CA PHE A 105 -15.54 13.38 2.61
C PHE A 105 -15.24 14.78 2.08
N ASP A 106 -15.53 15.81 2.87
CA ASP A 106 -15.23 17.18 2.50
C ASP A 106 -13.73 17.45 2.73
N ILE A 107 -13.04 17.89 1.68
CA ILE A 107 -11.67 18.37 1.82
C ILE A 107 -11.74 19.87 2.08
N GLU A 108 -11.17 20.31 3.21
CA GLU A 108 -11.08 21.74 3.51
C GLU A 108 -10.25 22.45 2.42
N PRO A 109 -10.75 23.57 1.85
CA PRO A 109 -10.06 24.30 0.77
C PRO A 109 -8.60 24.63 1.12
N ASP A 110 -8.35 25.03 2.36
CA ASP A 110 -7.01 25.37 2.85
C ASP A 110 -6.04 24.18 2.78
N VAL A 111 -6.52 22.93 2.90
CA VAL A 111 -5.69 21.71 2.80
C VAL A 111 -5.36 21.39 1.33
N LEU A 112 -6.27 21.66 0.40
CA LEU A 112 -6.03 21.56 -1.04
C LEU A 112 -4.99 22.58 -1.47
N ASP A 113 -5.18 23.84 -1.08
CA ASP A 113 -4.30 24.94 -1.43
C ASP A 113 -2.89 24.72 -0.86
N LEU A 114 -2.77 24.29 0.41
CA LEU A 114 -1.48 23.90 1.00
C LEU A 114 -0.80 22.75 0.23
N TYR A 115 -1.53 21.70 -0.19
CA TYR A 115 -0.94 20.60 -0.93
C TYR A 115 -0.38 21.01 -2.30
N PHE A 116 -1.09 21.88 -3.04
CA PHE A 116 -0.67 22.32 -4.37
C PHE A 116 0.35 23.47 -4.34
N GLU A 117 0.28 24.35 -3.34
CA GLU A 117 1.26 25.44 -3.16
C GLU A 117 2.57 24.94 -2.53
N GLU A 118 2.49 23.90 -1.69
CA GLU A 118 3.60 23.32 -0.95
C GLU A 118 3.90 21.88 -1.37
N GLU A 119 3.70 21.53 -2.64
CA GLU A 119 4.14 20.22 -3.19
C GLU A 119 5.64 19.99 -2.93
N SER A 120 6.42 21.07 -2.80
CA SER A 120 7.83 21.10 -2.40
C SER A 120 8.10 20.81 -0.91
N LEU A 121 7.10 20.89 -0.02
CA LEU A 121 7.24 20.48 1.39
C LEU A 121 7.04 18.98 1.58
N PHE A 122 6.34 18.32 0.66
CA PHE A 122 6.14 16.86 0.69
C PHE A 122 7.12 16.09 -0.21
N MET A 123 7.76 16.76 -1.17
CA MET A 123 8.85 16.22 -1.95
C MET A 123 10.19 16.71 -1.39
N PRO A 124 11.07 15.85 -0.84
CA PRO A 124 12.44 16.26 -0.62
C PRO A 124 13.03 16.63 -1.99
N GLU A 125 13.38 17.89 -2.18
CA GLU A 125 14.14 18.34 -3.34
C GLU A 125 15.44 17.54 -3.40
N GLY A 126 15.52 16.64 -4.36
CA GLY A 126 16.54 15.60 -4.41
C GLY A 126 16.83 15.07 -5.80
N SER A 127 16.63 15.89 -6.85
CA SER A 127 17.34 15.69 -8.11
C SER A 127 17.90 17.02 -8.61
N GLY A 128 18.86 17.56 -7.85
CA GLY A 128 19.80 18.56 -8.35
C GLY A 128 19.63 19.97 -7.82
N SER A 129 19.92 20.20 -6.54
CA SER A 129 20.85 21.25 -6.12
C SER A 129 21.15 21.11 -4.64
N GLU A 130 22.36 21.49 -4.26
CA GLU A 130 22.88 21.44 -2.89
C GLU A 130 22.00 22.29 -1.95
N TYR A 131 21.15 21.64 -1.17
CA TYR A 131 20.60 22.22 0.06
C TYR A 131 21.17 21.46 1.25
N GLU A 132 22.14 22.09 1.92
CA GLU A 132 22.68 21.67 3.21
C GLU A 132 21.64 22.01 4.30
N GLY A 133 20.83 21.02 4.67
CA GLY A 133 19.87 21.15 5.76
C GLY A 133 19.68 19.83 6.48
N GLU A 134 20.68 19.42 7.28
CA GLU A 134 20.60 18.20 8.11
C GLU A 134 19.39 18.22 9.07
N ASP A 135 18.87 19.40 9.44
CA ASP A 135 17.73 19.56 10.35
C ASP A 135 16.33 19.47 9.68
N PHE A 136 16.21 19.69 8.36
CA PHE A 136 14.90 19.65 7.67
C PHE A 136 14.54 18.23 7.21
N ASN A 137 15.56 17.41 6.92
CA ASN A 137 15.40 16.00 6.55
C ASN A 137 14.86 15.13 7.70
N GLU A 138 15.03 15.52 8.96
CA GLU A 138 14.46 14.80 10.11
C GLU A 138 12.98 15.16 10.37
N MET A 139 12.52 16.36 9.99
CA MET A 139 11.14 16.82 10.25
C MET A 139 10.07 16.18 9.35
N PHE A 140 10.44 15.48 8.28
CA PHE A 140 9.50 14.83 7.34
C PHE A 140 9.81 13.36 7.08
N SER A 141 10.20 12.62 8.12
CA SER A 141 10.38 11.16 8.03
C SER A 141 9.13 10.45 7.49
N GLU A 142 9.30 9.34 6.75
CA GLU A 142 8.19 8.53 6.24
C GLU A 142 7.17 8.19 7.34
N ARG A 143 7.64 7.99 8.56
CA ARG A 143 6.79 7.80 9.74
C ARG A 143 5.86 8.97 10.01
N MET A 144 6.37 10.20 10.01
CA MET A 144 5.53 11.39 10.25
C MET A 144 4.50 11.56 9.14
N GLN A 145 4.86 11.27 7.89
CA GLN A 145 3.92 11.29 6.76
C GLN A 145 2.81 10.23 6.93
N ASN A 146 3.18 9.01 7.33
CA ASN A 146 2.24 7.92 7.57
C ASN A 146 1.30 8.22 8.75
N GLU A 147 1.83 8.80 9.84
CA GLU A 147 1.05 9.23 11.01
C GLU A 147 0.08 10.35 10.66
N PHE A 148 0.56 11.41 9.99
CA PHE A 148 -0.27 12.52 9.52
C PHE A 148 -1.42 12.04 8.64
N LEU A 149 -1.13 11.23 7.62
CA LEU A 149 -2.15 10.71 6.72
C LEU A 149 -3.16 9.83 7.47
N THR A 150 -2.69 8.99 8.39
CA THR A 150 -3.57 8.14 9.20
C THR A 150 -4.54 8.97 10.03
N ASP A 151 -4.06 10.03 10.68
CA ASP A 151 -4.87 10.91 11.50
C ASP A 151 -5.84 11.75 10.66
N TRP A 152 -5.39 12.26 9.51
CA TRP A 152 -6.23 13.01 8.58
C TRP A 152 -7.37 12.16 8.01
N LEU A 153 -7.11 10.92 7.61
CA LEU A 153 -8.15 9.98 7.15
C LEU A 153 -9.14 9.67 8.28
N LYS A 154 -8.65 9.37 9.49
CA LYS A 154 -9.49 9.08 10.65
C LYS A 154 -10.36 10.27 11.07
N HIS A 155 -9.82 11.49 11.01
CA HIS A 155 -10.56 12.72 11.28
C HIS A 155 -11.77 12.86 10.34
N ASN A 156 -11.58 12.47 9.07
CA ASN A 156 -12.62 12.45 8.03
C ASN A 156 -13.51 11.19 8.07
N GLY A 157 -13.35 10.36 9.11
CA GLY A 157 -14.07 9.13 9.34
C GLY A 157 -13.71 7.99 8.38
N VAL A 158 -12.64 8.13 7.58
CA VAL A 158 -12.16 7.11 6.65
C VAL A 158 -11.23 6.16 7.39
N ASP A 159 -11.49 4.86 7.29
CA ASP A 159 -10.69 3.82 7.94
C ASP A 159 -10.14 2.79 6.95
N ALA A 160 -10.40 2.95 5.66
CA ALA A 160 -9.80 2.11 4.62
C ALA A 160 -9.65 2.87 3.30
N ILE A 161 -8.74 2.38 2.46
CA ILE A 161 -8.62 2.78 1.05
C ILE A 161 -8.92 1.55 0.21
N ILE A 162 -9.74 1.70 -0.83
CA ILE A 162 -10.02 0.66 -1.82
C ILE A 162 -9.48 1.14 -3.16
N TYR A 163 -8.76 0.27 -3.87
CA TYR A 163 -8.27 0.56 -5.21
C TYR A 163 -8.41 -0.67 -6.11
N HIS A 164 -8.58 -0.44 -7.41
CA HIS A 164 -8.53 -1.52 -8.39
C HIS A 164 -7.06 -1.90 -8.61
N ASN A 165 -6.69 -3.15 -8.33
CA ASN A 165 -5.31 -3.63 -8.40
C ASN A 165 -5.06 -4.25 -9.77
N GLU A 166 -4.45 -3.49 -10.68
CA GLU A 166 -4.09 -3.97 -12.00
C GLU A 166 -2.69 -4.59 -12.01
N PHE A 167 -1.80 -4.12 -11.13
CA PHE A 167 -0.42 -4.59 -11.03
C PHE A 167 -0.32 -6.06 -10.59
N GLU A 168 -0.96 -6.41 -9.46
CA GLU A 168 -1.07 -7.78 -8.96
C GLU A 168 -2.32 -8.49 -9.48
N LYS A 169 -3.22 -7.79 -10.18
CA LYS A 169 -4.49 -8.31 -10.71
C LYS A 169 -5.44 -8.74 -9.60
N GLY A 170 -6.50 -9.46 -9.98
CA GLY A 170 -7.44 -10.03 -9.01
C GLY A 170 -8.49 -9.05 -8.49
N GLY A 171 -8.68 -7.91 -9.16
CA GLY A 171 -9.74 -6.95 -8.85
C GLY A 171 -9.37 -5.97 -7.75
N ASP A 172 -10.27 -5.72 -6.82
CA ASP A 172 -10.05 -4.72 -5.78
C ASP A 172 -9.09 -5.20 -4.70
N SER A 173 -8.21 -4.31 -4.26
CA SER A 173 -7.38 -4.45 -3.07
C SER A 173 -7.64 -3.29 -2.11
N MET A 174 -7.15 -3.43 -0.89
CA MET A 174 -7.41 -2.51 0.21
C MET A 174 -6.16 -2.20 1.01
N ILE A 175 -6.09 -0.96 1.49
CA ILE A 175 -5.16 -0.53 2.52
C ILE A 175 -5.95 -0.26 3.78
N LEU A 176 -5.59 -0.95 4.87
CA LEU A 176 -6.20 -0.81 6.19
C LEU A 176 -5.27 -0.02 7.11
N ILE A 177 -5.80 0.96 7.84
CA ILE A 177 -5.01 1.89 8.66
C ILE A 177 -5.10 1.61 10.17
N ASP A 178 -5.78 0.53 10.56
CA ASP A 178 -5.79 0.01 11.94
C ASP A 178 -5.72 -1.53 11.93
N GLU A 179 -4.76 -2.08 12.66
CA GLU A 179 -4.55 -3.53 12.83
C GLU A 179 -5.80 -4.25 13.36
N LYS A 180 -6.63 -3.56 14.17
CA LYS A 180 -7.87 -4.11 14.73
C LYS A 180 -8.92 -4.42 13.67
N GLN A 181 -8.74 -3.91 12.45
CA GLN A 181 -9.60 -4.20 11.31
C GLN A 181 -9.38 -5.61 10.75
N ILE A 182 -8.33 -6.31 11.17
CA ILE A 182 -7.90 -7.58 10.57
C ILE A 182 -7.95 -8.71 11.60
N ASN A 183 -8.63 -9.78 11.23
CA ASN A 183 -8.57 -11.04 11.94
C ASN A 183 -8.01 -12.13 11.00
N ILE A 184 -6.92 -12.78 11.39
CA ILE A 184 -6.37 -13.93 10.66
C ILE A 184 -7.24 -15.15 10.97
N VAL A 185 -7.96 -15.64 9.97
CA VAL A 185 -8.88 -16.79 10.11
C VAL A 185 -8.15 -18.10 9.83
N ASN A 186 -7.22 -18.10 8.88
CA ASN A 186 -6.49 -19.30 8.49
C ASN A 186 -5.12 -18.95 7.91
N LYS A 187 -4.15 -19.87 8.02
CA LYS A 187 -2.82 -19.77 7.42
C LYS A 187 -2.55 -21.01 6.59
N ILE A 188 -2.32 -20.81 5.31
CA ILE A 188 -2.05 -21.87 4.34
C ILE A 188 -0.56 -21.80 3.98
N HIS A 189 0.21 -22.78 4.44
CA HIS A 189 1.60 -22.93 4.04
C HIS A 189 1.65 -23.50 2.62
N LEU A 190 2.15 -22.70 1.70
CA LEU A 190 2.28 -23.06 0.30
C LEU A 190 3.55 -23.90 0.09
N THR A 191 3.49 -24.85 -0.84
CA THR A 191 4.66 -25.62 -1.25
C THR A 191 5.60 -24.77 -2.12
N PRO A 192 6.91 -25.11 -2.18
CA PRO A 192 7.88 -24.39 -3.03
C PRO A 192 7.52 -24.40 -4.52
N GLU A 193 6.74 -25.40 -4.96
CA GLU A 193 6.26 -25.59 -6.33
C GLU A 193 4.99 -24.78 -6.64
N PHE A 194 4.74 -23.69 -5.91
CA PHE A 194 3.63 -22.81 -6.22
C PHE A 194 3.82 -22.22 -7.62
N GLU A 195 3.22 -22.85 -8.64
CA GLU A 195 3.10 -22.31 -9.98
C GLU A 195 1.93 -21.30 -9.99
N PRO A 196 2.19 -19.99 -10.01
CA PRO A 196 1.12 -19.01 -10.15
C PRO A 196 0.44 -19.18 -11.52
N LEU A 197 -0.85 -18.81 -11.58
CA LEU A 197 -1.63 -18.86 -12.81
C LEU A 197 -0.91 -18.13 -13.97
N PRO A 198 -0.94 -18.68 -15.20
CA PRO A 198 -0.23 -18.10 -16.32
C PRO A 198 -0.82 -16.73 -16.65
N THR A 199 0.01 -15.68 -16.67
CA THR A 199 -0.41 -14.41 -17.27
C THR A 199 0.68 -13.78 -18.10
N THR A 200 0.33 -13.45 -19.35
CA THR A 200 1.05 -12.55 -20.26
C THR A 200 1.30 -11.20 -19.58
N ARG A 201 2.57 -10.81 -19.40
CA ARG A 201 2.94 -9.46 -18.93
C ARG A 201 2.76 -8.45 -20.08
N PRO A 202 2.20 -7.25 -19.85
CA PRO A 202 2.56 -6.09 -20.64
C PRO A 202 4.04 -5.77 -20.35
N LYS A 203 4.84 -5.54 -21.40
CA LYS A 203 6.24 -5.13 -21.24
C LYS A 203 6.28 -3.79 -20.51
N MET A 204 7.02 -3.73 -19.38
CA MET A 204 7.46 -2.45 -18.83
C MET A 204 8.23 -1.73 -19.93
N LYS A 205 7.76 -0.53 -20.33
CA LYS A 205 8.59 0.39 -21.10
C LYS A 205 9.58 1.02 -20.11
N ILE A 206 10.86 0.79 -20.39
CA ILE A 206 11.98 1.57 -19.86
C ILE A 206 12.03 2.88 -20.66
#